data_AF-A0A8B6FVB5-F1
#
_entry.id   AF-A0A8B6FVB5-F1
#
_cell.length_a   1.000
_cell.length_b   1.000
_cell.length_c   1.000
_cell.angle_alpha   90.00
_cell.angle_beta   90.00
_cell.angle_gamma   90.00
#
_symmetry.space_group_name_H-M   'P 1'
#
loop_
_entity.id
_entity.type
_entity.pdbx_description
1 polymer ?
#
loop_
_entity_poly.entity_id
_entity_poly.type
_entity_poly.pdbx_seq_one_letter_code
_entity_poly.pdbx_strand_id
1 'polypeptide(L)'
;MGRKFMTAPIPKRTVGNYCRIVAIEDNTEVRIAGSSSLILAKAGDWNQITLPSSSYKSINATKPVCIVQFVLGLTVISDSTDASMLIIPPYELFNSKYTFATAEYSHPEYFRYEHQVMLEIDSTKKDGLLLEENPLPKTTLWNPIEKTPMVGTYVDISRGFHTVVHKDSYTIIGSYLYEHAYHESYALPTGMRLAKINAIRFLTNVICSTDDDDDGRLEEDCTDPITVDGFCGSWGPWSGSCSVTCGKGVQFRIRTCDNPAPTYKGKSLT
;
A
#
# COMPACT_ATOMS: atom_id res chain seq x y z
N MET A 1 -3.40 9.03 -5.01
CA MET A 1 -3.14 9.39 -3.61
C MET A 1 -4.32 8.93 -2.75
N GLY A 2 -4.07 8.52 -1.51
CA GLY A 2 -5.08 7.92 -0.63
C GLY A 2 -5.43 8.81 0.55
N ARG A 3 -6.27 8.28 1.45
CA ARG A 3 -6.83 9.05 2.58
C ARG A 3 -6.51 8.42 3.93
N LYS A 4 -6.25 7.12 3.98
CA LYS A 4 -5.95 6.40 5.21
C LYS A 4 -4.53 5.88 5.16
N PHE A 5 -3.75 6.18 6.20
CA PHE A 5 -2.37 5.79 6.30
C PHE A 5 -2.09 5.25 7.69
N MET A 6 -1.13 4.34 7.76
CA MET A 6 -0.59 3.80 8.98
C MET A 6 0.90 4.13 8.98
N THR A 7 1.42 4.44 10.17
CA THR A 7 2.85 4.70 10.34
C THR A 7 3.39 3.75 11.39
N ALA A 8 4.50 3.09 11.06
CA ALA A 8 5.27 2.29 11.99
C ALA A 8 6.60 2.99 12.31
N PRO A 9 7.09 2.91 13.57
CA PRO A 9 8.43 3.35 13.91
C PRO A 9 9.49 2.57 13.14
N ILE A 10 10.58 3.25 12.79
CA ILE A 10 11.75 2.60 12.19
C ILE A 10 12.39 1.68 13.25
N PRO A 11 12.62 0.39 12.95
CA PRO A 11 13.14 -0.57 13.91
C PRO A 11 14.46 -0.16 14.55
N LYS A 12 14.65 -0.58 15.81
CA LYS A 12 15.89 -0.43 16.60
C LYS A 12 16.38 1.01 16.82
N ARG A 13 15.57 2.02 16.50
CA ARG A 13 15.91 3.43 16.71
C ARG A 13 15.45 3.94 18.07
N THR A 14 16.25 4.82 18.66
CA THR A 14 15.92 5.48 19.93
C THR A 14 15.19 6.81 19.72
N VAL A 15 15.33 7.43 18.55
CA VAL A 15 14.75 8.74 18.22
C VAL A 15 13.67 8.63 17.14
N GLY A 16 12.66 9.49 17.26
CA GLY A 16 11.57 9.61 16.31
C GLY A 16 11.99 10.15 14.94
N ASN A 17 11.05 10.12 14.00
CA ASN A 17 11.26 10.54 12.61
C ASN A 17 10.28 11.66 12.25
N TYR A 18 10.56 12.40 11.17
CA TYR A 18 9.61 13.37 10.65
C TYR A 18 8.70 12.74 9.62
N CYS A 19 7.47 13.21 9.56
CA CYS A 19 6.49 12.81 8.58
C CYS A 19 5.89 14.06 7.96
N ARG A 20 6.08 14.23 6.66
CA ARG A 20 5.51 15.34 5.89
C ARG A 20 4.26 14.87 5.17
N ILE A 21 3.19 15.64 5.36
CA ILE A 21 1.88 15.37 4.79
C ILE A 21 1.58 16.51 3.82
N VAL A 22 1.32 16.17 2.56
CA VAL A 22 1.06 17.13 1.48
C VAL A 22 -0.36 16.94 0.97
N ALA A 23 -1.16 18.02 0.96
CA ALA A 23 -2.51 18.02 0.44
C ALA A 23 -2.52 18.00 -1.09
N ILE A 24 -3.42 17.20 -1.67
CA ILE A 24 -3.66 17.21 -3.12
C ILE A 24 -4.81 18.15 -3.48
N GLU A 25 -5.72 18.42 -2.54
CA GLU A 25 -6.90 19.26 -2.73
C GLU A 25 -7.00 20.32 -1.64
N ASP A 26 -7.65 21.44 -1.95
CA ASP A 26 -7.91 22.53 -1.00
C ASP A 26 -8.74 22.04 0.19
N ASN A 27 -8.58 22.71 1.34
CA ASN A 27 -9.32 22.45 2.57
C ASN A 27 -9.30 20.97 2.99
N THR A 28 -8.11 20.37 2.95
CA THR A 28 -7.89 18.99 3.40
C THR A 28 -7.68 18.97 4.91
N GLU A 29 -8.64 18.44 5.65
CA GLU A 29 -8.47 18.14 7.07
C GLU A 29 -7.73 16.80 7.26
N VAL A 30 -6.69 16.80 8.09
CA VAL A 30 -5.86 15.64 8.45
C VAL A 30 -5.97 15.39 9.95
N ARG A 31 -6.31 14.16 10.32
CA ARG A 31 -6.49 13.68 11.70
C ARG A 31 -5.42 12.64 12.02
N ILE A 32 -4.58 12.95 13.00
CA ILE A 32 -3.50 12.08 13.46
C ILE A 32 -3.89 11.49 14.80
N ALA A 33 -3.72 10.17 14.96
CA ALA A 33 -4.07 9.50 16.21
C ALA A 33 -3.27 10.06 17.41
N GLY A 34 -4.00 10.46 18.45
CA GLY A 34 -3.42 11.05 19.66
C GLY A 34 -2.95 12.50 19.50
N SER A 35 -3.37 13.21 18.46
CA SER A 35 -3.02 14.62 18.22
C SER A 35 -4.22 15.42 17.71
N SER A 36 -4.12 16.76 17.78
CA SER A 36 -5.12 17.65 17.21
C SER A 36 -5.18 17.54 15.69
N SER A 37 -6.37 17.75 15.12
CA SER A 37 -6.55 17.83 13.67
C SER A 37 -5.83 19.05 13.08
N LEU A 38 -5.34 18.87 11.85
CA LEU A 38 -4.67 19.86 11.02
C LEU A 38 -5.57 20.20 9.83
N ILE A 39 -5.58 21.44 9.38
CA ILE A 39 -6.22 21.85 8.12
C ILE A 39 -5.16 22.36 7.16
N LEU A 40 -5.11 21.77 5.96
CA LEU A 40 -4.29 22.21 4.83
C LEU A 40 -5.21 22.97 3.88
N ALA A 41 -5.03 24.29 3.80
CA ALA A 41 -6.01 25.19 3.19
C ALA A 41 -6.02 25.08 1.66
N LYS A 42 -4.87 24.87 1.03
CA LYS A 42 -4.69 24.79 -0.42
C LYS A 42 -4.07 23.47 -0.86
N ALA A 43 -4.36 23.06 -2.09
CA ALA A 43 -3.63 22.00 -2.77
C ALA A 43 -2.13 22.36 -2.84
N GLY A 44 -1.28 21.39 -2.48
CA GLY A 44 0.16 21.59 -2.35
C GLY A 44 0.61 22.10 -0.97
N ASP A 45 -0.31 22.58 -0.11
CA ASP A 45 0.04 22.88 1.28
C ASP A 45 0.52 21.61 1.98
N TRP A 46 1.45 21.80 2.91
CA TRP A 46 2.01 20.71 3.68
C TRP A 46 2.19 21.06 5.15
N ASN A 47 2.25 20.03 5.97
CA ASN A 47 2.65 20.13 7.36
C ASN A 47 3.62 19.00 7.71
N GLN A 48 4.47 19.23 8.70
CA GLN A 48 5.41 18.23 9.19
C GLN A 48 5.13 17.93 10.65
N ILE A 49 5.02 16.64 10.95
CA ILE A 49 4.82 16.12 12.29
C ILE A 49 6.02 15.28 12.70
N THR A 50 6.22 15.15 14.00
CA THR A 50 7.21 14.24 14.58
C THR A 50 6.50 12.97 15.02
N LEU A 51 6.98 11.81 14.53
CA LEU A 51 6.54 10.49 14.95
C LEU A 51 7.54 9.95 15.98
N PRO A 52 7.13 9.72 17.24
CA PRO A 52 7.96 9.05 18.24
C PRO A 52 8.52 7.70 17.78
N SER A 53 9.69 7.32 18.27
CA SER A 53 10.38 6.04 17.97
C SER A 53 9.64 4.79 18.46
N SER A 54 8.58 4.94 19.25
CA SER A 54 7.82 3.84 19.83
C SER A 54 6.34 3.83 19.47
N SER A 55 5.84 4.84 18.73
CA SER A 55 4.40 5.00 18.50
C SER A 55 3.96 4.54 17.11
N TYR A 56 2.97 3.65 17.06
CA TYR A 56 2.28 3.26 15.84
C TYR A 56 1.00 4.08 15.69
N LYS A 57 0.91 4.90 14.65
CA LYS A 57 -0.17 5.90 14.51
C LYS A 57 -0.94 5.72 13.21
N SER A 58 -2.22 6.02 13.25
CA SER A 58 -3.03 6.20 12.04
C SER A 58 -3.10 7.67 11.65
N ILE A 59 -3.08 7.95 10.36
CA ILE A 59 -3.31 9.27 9.79
C ILE A 59 -4.48 9.16 8.82
N ASN A 60 -5.56 9.90 9.10
CA ASN A 60 -6.77 9.92 8.29
C ASN A 60 -7.00 11.32 7.73
N ALA A 61 -7.09 11.44 6.42
CA ALA A 61 -7.42 12.68 5.74
C ALA A 61 -8.82 12.62 5.14
N THR A 62 -9.50 13.77 5.13
CA THR A 62 -10.82 13.93 4.48
C THR A 62 -10.71 13.83 2.95
N LYS A 63 -9.58 14.24 2.39
CA LYS A 63 -9.25 14.28 0.95
C LYS A 63 -7.87 13.66 0.69
N PRO A 64 -7.53 13.33 -0.57
CA PRO A 64 -6.27 12.66 -0.88
C PRO A 64 -5.05 13.45 -0.41
N VAL A 65 -4.09 12.76 0.22
CA VAL A 65 -2.79 13.32 0.63
C VAL A 65 -1.65 12.41 0.17
N CYS A 66 -0.44 12.97 0.11
CA CYS A 66 0.81 12.22 0.01
C CYS A 66 1.55 12.30 1.35
N ILE A 67 2.08 11.17 1.81
CA ILE A 67 2.82 11.10 3.08
C ILE A 67 4.23 10.57 2.82
N VAL A 68 5.21 11.33 3.31
CA VAL A 68 6.63 10.99 3.23
C VAL A 68 7.24 11.04 4.62
N GLN A 69 7.84 9.94 5.05
CA GLN A 69 8.61 9.84 6.28
C GLN A 69 10.10 10.07 5.99
N PHE A 70 10.72 10.91 6.80
CA PHE A 70 12.15 11.20 6.76
C PHE A 70 12.81 10.58 7.99
N VAL A 71 13.66 9.61 7.71
CA VAL A 71 14.50 8.92 8.69
C VAL A 71 15.72 9.79 8.92
N LEU A 72 15.89 10.28 10.16
CA LEU A 72 16.99 11.18 10.51
C LEU A 72 18.33 10.45 10.49
N GLY A 73 19.43 11.13 10.17
CA GLY A 73 20.77 10.56 10.18
C GLY A 73 21.62 10.96 11.40
N LEU A 74 22.85 10.45 11.44
CA LEU A 74 23.92 10.68 12.43
C LEU A 74 24.09 12.11 12.96
N THR A 75 23.82 13.12 12.13
CA THR A 75 24.03 14.52 12.52
C THR A 75 22.99 15.03 13.51
N VAL A 76 21.89 14.30 13.68
CA VAL A 76 20.79 14.66 14.59
C VAL A 76 20.72 13.74 15.81
N ILE A 77 21.24 12.51 15.69
CA ILE A 77 21.12 11.48 16.72
C ILE A 77 22.40 10.66 16.81
N SER A 78 22.72 10.10 17.98
CA SER A 78 23.92 9.27 18.18
C SER A 78 23.88 7.88 17.53
N ASP A 79 22.91 7.61 16.64
CA ASP A 79 22.84 6.35 15.88
C ASP A 79 23.80 6.44 14.68
N SER A 80 24.46 5.34 14.34
CA SER A 80 25.50 5.29 13.31
C SER A 80 25.00 5.21 11.85
N THR A 81 23.80 5.71 11.57
CA THR A 81 23.10 5.53 10.28
C THR A 81 22.85 6.86 9.57
N ASP A 82 22.93 6.85 8.25
CA ASP A 82 22.62 8.03 7.42
C ASP A 82 21.11 8.23 7.26
N ALA A 83 20.71 9.40 6.77
CA ALA A 83 19.30 9.73 6.57
C ALA A 83 18.69 8.96 5.38
N SER A 84 17.43 8.57 5.49
CA SER A 84 16.66 7.96 4.39
C SER A 84 15.24 8.53 4.31
N MET A 85 14.55 8.22 3.22
CA MET A 85 13.19 8.71 2.94
C MET A 85 12.29 7.54 2.55
N LEU A 86 11.11 7.46 3.17
CA LEU A 86 10.10 6.45 2.90
C LEU A 86 8.80 7.12 2.45
N ILE A 87 8.32 6.78 1.25
CA ILE A 87 6.93 7.09 0.88
C ILE A 87 6.03 6.08 1.60
N ILE A 88 5.06 6.58 2.38
CA ILE A 88 4.09 5.72 3.06
C ILE A 88 2.91 5.50 2.11
N PRO A 89 2.70 4.27 1.59
CA PRO A 89 1.54 3.99 0.77
C PRO A 89 0.26 4.13 1.61
N PRO A 90 -0.82 4.62 1.01
CA PRO A 90 -2.12 4.58 1.66
C PRO A 90 -2.59 3.14 1.83
N TYR A 91 -3.35 2.89 2.90
CA TYR A 91 -3.98 1.60 3.22
C TYR A 91 -4.75 1.01 2.03
N GLU A 92 -5.41 1.87 1.24
CA GLU A 92 -6.19 1.46 0.07
C GLU A 92 -5.35 0.81 -1.05
N LEU A 93 -4.02 0.96 -1.01
CA LEU A 93 -3.08 0.37 -1.97
C LEU A 93 -2.26 -0.78 -1.40
N PHE A 94 -2.57 -1.24 -0.19
CA PHE A 94 -1.97 -2.45 0.37
C PHE A 94 -2.31 -3.67 -0.48
N ASN A 95 -1.44 -4.68 -0.43
CA ASN A 95 -1.54 -5.89 -1.25
C ASN A 95 -1.43 -7.15 -0.40
N SER A 96 -1.88 -8.28 -0.94
CA SER A 96 -1.84 -9.57 -0.24
C SER A 96 -0.53 -10.33 -0.40
N LYS A 97 0.35 -9.86 -1.31
CA LYS A 97 1.66 -10.45 -1.59
C LYS A 97 2.66 -9.37 -2.03
N TYR A 98 3.89 -9.50 -1.54
CA TYR A 98 5.04 -8.69 -1.89
C TYR A 98 6.25 -9.58 -2.17
N THR A 99 7.03 -9.24 -3.19
CA THR A 99 8.33 -9.85 -3.47
C THR A 99 9.33 -8.72 -3.62
N PHE A 100 10.42 -8.76 -2.87
CA PHE A 100 11.39 -7.67 -2.78
C PHE A 100 12.81 -8.24 -2.58
N ALA A 101 13.81 -7.39 -2.82
CA ALA A 101 15.22 -7.73 -2.65
C ALA A 101 15.86 -6.78 -1.65
N THR A 102 16.80 -7.30 -0.86
CA THR A 102 17.59 -6.50 0.05
C THR A 102 18.72 -5.76 -0.66
N ALA A 103 19.08 -4.57 -0.21
CA ALA A 103 20.28 -3.86 -0.68
C ALA A 103 21.58 -4.55 -0.23
N GLU A 104 22.69 -4.13 -0.82
CA GLU A 104 24.05 -4.53 -0.42
C GLU A 104 24.85 -3.30 -0.03
N TYR A 105 25.72 -3.46 0.98
CA TYR A 105 26.54 -2.38 1.52
C TYR A 105 27.59 -2.00 0.49
N SER A 106 27.83 -0.70 0.33
CA SER A 106 28.86 -0.22 -0.60
C SER A 106 30.26 -0.69 -0.20
N HIS A 107 30.46 -1.00 1.09
CA HIS A 107 31.73 -1.41 1.68
C HIS A 107 31.63 -2.69 2.53
N PRO A 108 31.24 -3.83 1.94
CA PRO A 108 30.91 -5.07 2.64
C PRO A 108 32.08 -5.65 3.47
N GLU A 109 33.30 -5.16 3.25
CA GLU A 109 34.50 -5.47 4.01
C GLU A 109 34.50 -4.93 5.46
N TYR A 110 33.75 -3.84 5.74
CA TYR A 110 33.78 -3.18 7.05
C TYR A 110 32.54 -3.45 7.88
N PHE A 111 31.36 -3.41 7.25
CA PHE A 111 30.08 -3.56 7.94
C PHE A 111 29.12 -4.42 7.12
N ARG A 112 28.12 -4.98 7.80
CA ARG A 112 27.03 -5.71 7.17
C ARG A 112 25.76 -4.91 7.33
N TYR A 113 24.91 -4.94 6.29
CA TYR A 113 23.55 -4.45 6.43
C TYR A 113 22.78 -5.29 7.44
N GLU A 114 22.02 -4.61 8.27
CA GLU A 114 20.85 -5.19 8.91
C GLU A 114 19.63 -4.91 8.03
N HIS A 115 18.83 -5.95 7.81
CA HIS A 115 17.65 -5.90 6.96
C HIS A 115 16.41 -6.15 7.80
N GLN A 116 15.46 -5.21 7.77
CA GLN A 116 14.19 -5.32 8.46
C GLN A 116 13.02 -5.15 7.50
N VAL A 117 12.13 -6.14 7.47
CA VAL A 117 10.82 -5.96 6.86
C VAL A 117 9.84 -5.51 7.94
N MET A 118 9.20 -4.36 7.71
CA MET A 118 8.13 -3.82 8.54
C MET A 118 6.79 -4.21 7.94
N LEU A 119 5.86 -4.69 8.77
CA LEU A 119 4.61 -5.30 8.35
C LEU A 119 3.43 -4.73 9.13
N GLU A 120 2.35 -4.43 8.43
CA GLU A 120 1.10 -3.91 8.99
C GLU A 120 -0.07 -4.78 8.50
N ILE A 121 -0.91 -5.26 9.40
CA ILE A 121 -2.03 -6.15 9.05
C ILE A 121 -3.18 -6.00 10.07
N ASP A 122 -4.38 -6.40 9.70
CA ASP A 122 -5.49 -6.54 10.64
C ASP A 122 -5.12 -7.54 11.76
N SER A 123 -5.34 -7.14 13.01
CA SER A 123 -5.00 -7.92 14.20
C SER A 123 -5.61 -9.33 14.22
N THR A 124 -6.78 -9.51 13.59
CA THR A 124 -7.48 -10.80 13.51
C THR A 124 -6.90 -11.73 12.43
N LYS A 125 -6.06 -11.20 11.54
CA LYS A 125 -5.51 -11.94 10.38
C LYS A 125 -4.01 -12.22 10.50
N LYS A 126 -3.31 -11.61 11.45
CA LYS A 126 -1.84 -11.72 11.60
C LYS A 126 -1.26 -13.15 11.59
N ASP A 127 -1.99 -14.15 12.10
CA ASP A 127 -1.52 -15.54 12.19
C ASP A 127 -1.46 -16.25 10.82
N GLY A 128 -2.09 -15.68 9.79
CA GLY A 128 -2.02 -16.17 8.42
C GLY A 128 -0.86 -15.60 7.61
N LEU A 129 -0.04 -14.72 8.20
CA LEU A 129 1.09 -14.07 7.52
C LEU A 129 2.29 -15.02 7.42
N LEU A 130 2.88 -15.07 6.22
CA LEU A 130 4.01 -15.92 5.89
C LEU A 130 5.15 -15.09 5.31
N LEU A 131 6.37 -15.40 5.75
CA LEU A 131 7.62 -14.93 5.17
C LEU A 131 8.37 -16.16 4.66
N GLU A 132 8.76 -16.17 3.39
CA GLU A 132 9.33 -17.36 2.73
C GLU A 132 8.48 -18.62 2.94
N GLU A 133 7.15 -18.50 2.79
CA GLU A 133 6.17 -19.58 3.01
C GLU A 133 6.06 -20.09 4.47
N ASN A 134 6.88 -19.57 5.37
CA ASN A 134 6.91 -19.95 6.78
C ASN A 134 6.14 -18.94 7.64
N PRO A 135 5.42 -19.39 8.68
CA PRO A 135 4.84 -18.47 9.66
C PRO A 135 5.90 -17.60 10.31
N LEU A 136 5.54 -16.36 10.66
CA LEU A 136 6.42 -15.51 11.43
C LEU A 136 6.77 -16.14 12.80
N PRO A 137 7.95 -15.84 13.38
CA PRO A 137 8.34 -16.34 14.68
C PRO A 137 7.26 -16.11 15.74
N LYS A 138 7.01 -17.11 16.61
CA LYS A 138 6.02 -16.96 17.71
C LYS A 138 6.38 -15.85 18.70
N THR A 139 7.64 -15.43 18.72
CA THR A 139 8.16 -14.34 19.54
C THR A 139 7.97 -12.95 18.90
N THR A 140 7.41 -12.86 17.69
CA THR A 140 7.15 -11.60 17.00
C THR A 140 6.23 -10.71 17.84
N LEU A 141 6.75 -9.54 18.21
CA LEU A 141 6.00 -8.53 18.96
C LEU A 141 5.08 -7.75 18.01
N TRP A 142 3.79 -7.75 18.32
CA TRP A 142 2.77 -7.02 17.57
C TRP A 142 2.32 -5.80 18.36
N ASN A 143 2.40 -4.63 17.75
CA ASN A 143 2.04 -3.36 18.37
C ASN A 143 0.74 -2.83 17.76
N PRO A 144 -0.24 -2.39 18.57
CA PRO A 144 -1.49 -1.85 18.04
C PRO A 144 -1.24 -0.50 17.35
N ILE A 145 -1.86 -0.31 16.19
CA ILE A 145 -1.87 0.98 15.49
C ILE A 145 -3.06 1.78 16.01
N GLU A 146 -2.77 2.91 16.65
CA GLU A 146 -3.76 3.71 17.37
C GLU A 146 -5.02 4.00 16.53
N LYS A 147 -6.21 3.85 17.15
CA LYS A 147 -7.54 4.11 16.54
C LYS A 147 -7.90 3.24 15.32
N THR A 148 -7.26 2.09 15.16
CA THR A 148 -7.54 1.14 14.07
C THR A 148 -7.54 -0.31 14.59
N PRO A 149 -8.11 -1.29 13.85
CA PRO A 149 -7.97 -2.71 14.17
C PRO A 149 -6.61 -3.30 13.73
N MET A 150 -5.72 -2.46 13.18
CA MET A 150 -4.45 -2.89 12.62
C MET A 150 -3.38 -3.04 13.71
N VAL A 151 -2.42 -3.92 13.44
CA VAL A 151 -1.20 -4.09 14.22
C VAL A 151 0.01 -3.98 13.29
N GLY A 152 1.10 -3.44 13.83
CA GLY A 152 2.38 -3.35 13.16
C GLY A 152 3.45 -4.21 13.85
N THR A 153 4.40 -4.70 13.07
CA THR A 153 5.59 -5.41 13.54
C THR A 153 6.76 -5.20 12.59
N TYR A 154 7.94 -5.68 12.97
CA TYR A 154 9.05 -5.86 12.06
C TYR A 154 9.75 -7.19 12.31
N VAL A 155 10.44 -7.69 11.29
CA VAL A 155 11.20 -8.94 11.34
C VAL A 155 12.56 -8.71 10.70
N ASP A 156 13.62 -9.14 11.38
CA ASP A 156 14.96 -9.19 10.79
C ASP A 156 15.02 -10.30 9.74
N ILE A 157 15.56 -10.00 8.56
CA ILE A 157 15.67 -10.94 7.44
C ILE A 157 17.12 -11.09 7.00
N SER A 158 17.45 -12.21 6.35
CA SER A 158 18.77 -12.38 5.74
C SER A 158 18.89 -11.54 4.48
N ARG A 159 20.12 -11.33 4.00
CA ARG A 159 20.33 -10.80 2.65
C ARG A 159 19.70 -11.74 1.60
N GLY A 160 19.04 -11.18 0.59
CA GLY A 160 18.54 -11.93 -0.56
C GLY A 160 17.21 -11.42 -1.10
N PHE A 161 16.50 -12.32 -1.78
CA PHE A 161 15.15 -12.10 -2.24
C PHE A 161 14.18 -12.69 -1.23
N HIS A 162 13.11 -11.96 -0.95
CA HIS A 162 12.10 -12.36 0.01
C HIS A 162 10.71 -12.16 -0.54
N THR A 163 9.78 -12.98 -0.06
CA THR A 163 8.36 -12.90 -0.32
C THR A 163 7.58 -12.91 1.00
N VAL A 164 6.75 -11.90 1.17
CA VAL A 164 5.74 -11.85 2.22
C VAL A 164 4.36 -12.04 1.60
N VAL A 165 3.58 -12.95 2.16
CA VAL A 165 2.24 -13.30 1.65
C VAL A 165 1.31 -13.68 2.79
N HIS A 166 0.02 -13.44 2.62
CA HIS A 166 -1.00 -13.98 3.50
C HIS A 166 -1.62 -15.26 2.92
N LYS A 167 -1.95 -16.25 3.76
CA LYS A 167 -2.63 -17.49 3.34
C LYS A 167 -3.97 -17.25 2.65
N ASP A 168 -4.70 -16.23 3.10
CA ASP A 168 -5.92 -15.73 2.47
C ASP A 168 -5.58 -14.56 1.53
N SER A 169 -5.81 -14.75 0.23
CA SER A 169 -5.49 -13.79 -0.84
C SER A 169 -6.29 -12.49 -0.79
N TYR A 170 -7.38 -12.43 -0.02
CA TYR A 170 -8.18 -11.23 0.17
C TYR A 170 -7.65 -10.33 1.29
N THR A 171 -6.80 -10.85 2.17
CA THR A 171 -6.19 -10.07 3.25
C THR A 171 -5.07 -9.20 2.70
N ILE A 172 -5.17 -7.90 2.94
CA ILE A 172 -4.16 -6.92 2.54
C ILE A 172 -3.16 -6.66 3.67
N ILE A 173 -1.92 -6.42 3.28
CA ILE A 173 -0.77 -6.22 4.17
C ILE A 173 -0.10 -4.91 3.75
N GLY A 174 0.30 -4.07 4.70
CA GLY A 174 1.28 -3.01 4.47
C GLY A 174 2.67 -3.58 4.64
N SER A 175 3.58 -3.34 3.70
CA SER A 175 4.94 -3.88 3.76
C SER A 175 5.97 -2.84 3.32
N TYR A 176 7.00 -2.69 4.15
CA TYR A 176 8.08 -1.72 3.97
C TYR A 176 9.39 -2.41 4.30
N LEU A 177 10.44 -2.01 3.61
CA LEU A 177 11.80 -2.47 3.83
C LEU A 177 12.59 -1.32 4.41
N TYR A 178 13.21 -1.55 5.55
CA TYR A 178 14.21 -0.67 6.14
C TYR A 178 15.51 -1.44 6.28
N GLU A 179 16.59 -0.83 5.81
CA GLU A 179 17.91 -1.45 5.81
C GLU A 179 18.91 -0.39 6.22
N HIS A 180 19.86 -0.78 7.06
CA HIS A 180 20.92 0.13 7.47
C HIS A 180 22.23 -0.58 7.74
N ALA A 181 23.31 0.17 7.55
CA ALA A 181 24.67 -0.18 7.91
C ALA A 181 25.33 1.07 8.51
N TYR A 182 26.61 0.98 8.84
CA TYR A 182 27.37 2.15 9.28
C TYR A 182 27.42 3.19 8.15
N HIS A 183 26.94 4.42 8.40
CA HIS A 183 26.85 5.50 7.42
C HIS A 183 25.96 5.25 6.19
N GLU A 184 25.08 4.25 6.19
CA GLU A 184 24.13 4.05 5.08
C GLU A 184 22.77 3.59 5.60
N SER A 185 21.69 4.14 5.05
CA SER A 185 20.35 3.59 5.27
C SER A 185 19.46 3.74 4.04
N TYR A 186 18.56 2.78 3.87
CA TYR A 186 17.55 2.73 2.83
C TYR A 186 16.19 2.42 3.46
N ALA A 187 15.16 3.12 3.00
CA ALA A 187 13.79 2.87 3.39
C ALA A 187 12.92 2.92 2.13
N LEU A 188 12.11 1.89 1.89
CA LEU A 188 11.22 1.86 0.74
C LEU A 188 9.96 1.03 1.03
N PRO A 189 8.81 1.35 0.41
CA PRO A 189 7.73 0.39 0.34
C PRO A 189 8.19 -0.82 -0.47
N THR A 190 7.92 -2.05 -0.01
CA THR A 190 8.25 -3.26 -0.79
C THR A 190 7.37 -3.37 -2.03
N GLY A 191 6.23 -2.67 -2.03
CA GLY A 191 5.38 -2.45 -3.18
C GLY A 191 4.07 -1.79 -2.77
N MET A 192 3.21 -1.53 -3.75
CA MET A 192 1.82 -1.13 -3.56
C MET A 192 1.01 -1.45 -4.80
N ARG A 193 -0.31 -1.62 -4.66
CA ARG A 193 -1.22 -1.74 -5.80
C ARG A 193 -1.21 -0.44 -6.60
N LEU A 194 -1.38 -0.55 -7.92
CA LEU A 194 -1.54 0.60 -8.83
C LEU A 194 -3.00 0.85 -9.21
N ALA A 195 -3.93 0.46 -8.34
CA ALA A 195 -5.36 0.62 -8.58
C ALA A 195 -5.77 2.10 -8.49
N LYS A 196 -6.76 2.50 -9.30
CA LYS A 196 -7.39 3.82 -9.17
C LYS A 196 -8.19 3.86 -7.87
N ILE A 197 -7.72 4.64 -6.91
CA ILE A 197 -8.39 4.90 -5.63
C ILE A 197 -9.05 6.28 -5.64
N ASN A 198 -10.08 6.47 -4.81
CA ASN A 198 -10.89 7.69 -4.72
C ASN A 198 -11.63 8.08 -6.02
N ALA A 199 -11.94 7.11 -6.89
CA ALA A 199 -12.82 7.36 -8.03
C ALA A 199 -14.24 7.72 -7.56
N ILE A 200 -14.79 8.79 -8.13
CA ILE A 200 -16.20 9.14 -7.96
C ILE A 200 -17.02 8.01 -8.58
N ARG A 201 -17.74 7.26 -7.75
CA ARG A 201 -18.77 6.34 -8.24
C ARG A 201 -19.95 7.19 -8.65
N PHE A 202 -20.19 7.34 -9.95
CA PHE A 202 -21.48 7.81 -10.43
C PHE A 202 -22.47 6.71 -10.12
N LEU A 203 -23.28 6.90 -9.07
CA LEU A 203 -24.52 6.16 -8.93
C LEU A 203 -25.38 6.63 -10.11
N THR A 204 -25.40 5.85 -11.20
CA THR A 204 -26.45 6.01 -12.18
C THR A 204 -27.74 5.68 -11.44
N ASN A 205 -28.62 6.67 -11.28
CA ASN A 205 -29.99 6.40 -10.88
C ASN A 205 -30.57 5.43 -11.91
N VAL A 206 -30.65 4.16 -11.55
CA VAL A 206 -31.39 3.17 -12.33
C VAL A 206 -32.85 3.60 -12.21
N ILE A 207 -33.44 4.01 -13.33
CA ILE A 207 -34.88 4.27 -13.39
C ILE A 207 -35.52 2.88 -13.54
N CYS A 208 -35.93 2.29 -12.42
CA CYS A 208 -36.65 1.01 -12.37
C CYS A 208 -38.04 1.22 -13.05
N SER A 209 -38.17 0.99 -14.36
CA SER A 209 -39.45 1.16 -15.09
C SER A 209 -39.63 0.30 -16.34
N THR A 210 -38.67 -0.57 -16.65
CA THR A 210 -38.75 -1.50 -17.78
C THR A 210 -38.47 -2.90 -17.28
N ASP A 211 -39.44 -3.79 -17.45
CA ASP A 211 -39.26 -5.25 -17.38
C ASP A 211 -38.14 -5.64 -18.37
N ASP A 212 -36.99 -6.04 -17.83
CA ASP A 212 -35.77 -6.32 -18.58
C ASP A 212 -35.47 -7.82 -18.72
N ASP A 213 -36.34 -8.69 -18.21
CA ASP A 213 -36.28 -10.16 -18.37
C ASP A 213 -37.56 -10.80 -18.96
N ASP A 214 -38.56 -9.99 -19.33
CA ASP A 214 -39.79 -10.36 -20.06
C ASP A 214 -40.63 -11.43 -19.32
N ASP A 215 -40.60 -11.39 -17.98
CA ASP A 215 -41.36 -12.29 -17.10
C ASP A 215 -42.78 -11.76 -16.79
N GLY A 216 -43.09 -10.54 -17.25
CA GLY A 216 -44.38 -9.90 -17.09
C GLY A 216 -44.60 -9.26 -15.72
N ARG A 217 -43.56 -9.10 -14.91
CA ARG A 217 -43.59 -8.41 -13.62
C ARG A 217 -42.83 -7.09 -13.69
N LEU A 218 -43.45 -6.05 -13.14
CA LEU A 218 -42.75 -4.80 -12.87
C LEU A 218 -41.92 -4.97 -11.60
N GLU A 219 -40.59 -5.10 -11.77
CA GLU A 219 -39.52 -4.83 -10.80
C GLU A 219 -39.57 -5.62 -9.47
N GLU A 220 -38.86 -6.75 -9.40
CA GLU A 220 -38.46 -7.39 -8.11
C GLU A 220 -37.05 -6.95 -7.64
N ASP A 221 -36.25 -6.29 -8.49
CA ASP A 221 -34.79 -6.23 -8.34
C ASP A 221 -34.21 -4.91 -7.79
N CYS A 222 -35.05 -3.99 -7.33
CA CYS A 222 -34.60 -2.69 -6.81
C CYS A 222 -33.97 -2.81 -5.38
N THR A 223 -33.71 -4.04 -4.89
CA THR A 223 -32.95 -4.34 -3.65
C THR A 223 -31.77 -5.29 -3.83
N ASP A 224 -31.61 -5.95 -4.99
CA ASP A 224 -30.47 -6.82 -5.21
C ASP A 224 -29.37 -6.09 -5.99
N PRO A 225 -28.11 -6.17 -5.52
CA PRO A 225 -27.03 -5.55 -6.23
C PRO A 225 -26.84 -6.18 -7.62
N ILE A 226 -27.03 -5.38 -8.67
CA ILE A 226 -26.94 -5.82 -10.08
C ILE A 226 -25.66 -6.61 -10.32
N THR A 227 -25.83 -7.89 -10.61
CA THR A 227 -24.72 -8.80 -10.95
C THR A 227 -24.33 -8.56 -12.40
N VAL A 228 -23.19 -7.88 -12.62
CA VAL A 228 -22.65 -7.65 -13.96
C VAL A 228 -21.50 -8.62 -14.17
N ASP A 229 -21.62 -9.49 -15.18
CA ASP A 229 -20.50 -10.32 -15.62
C ASP A 229 -19.41 -9.45 -16.27
N GLY A 230 -18.15 -9.78 -16.01
CA GLY A 230 -17.02 -9.02 -16.51
C GLY A 230 -16.77 -9.29 -17.99
N PHE A 231 -16.73 -8.26 -18.83
CA PHE A 231 -16.34 -8.38 -20.22
C PHE A 231 -14.95 -7.82 -20.47
N CYS A 232 -14.18 -8.52 -21.30
CA CYS A 232 -12.93 -7.99 -21.82
C CYS A 232 -13.21 -6.94 -22.88
N GLY A 233 -12.72 -5.73 -22.64
CA GLY A 233 -12.74 -4.65 -23.61
C GLY A 233 -11.94 -5.01 -24.87
N SER A 234 -12.02 -4.13 -25.86
CA SER A 234 -11.25 -4.24 -27.09
C SER A 234 -9.75 -4.35 -26.79
N TRP A 235 -9.04 -5.10 -27.63
CA TRP A 235 -7.59 -5.15 -27.56
C TRP A 235 -6.98 -3.76 -27.71
N GLY A 236 -6.02 -3.43 -26.85
CA GLY A 236 -5.17 -2.26 -27.01
C GLY A 236 -4.27 -2.36 -28.25
N PRO A 237 -3.57 -1.27 -28.59
CA PRO A 237 -2.61 -1.27 -29.68
C PRO A 237 -1.48 -2.28 -29.41
N TRP A 238 -0.85 -2.77 -30.48
CA TRP A 238 0.36 -3.58 -30.38
C TRP A 238 1.48 -2.81 -29.68
N SER A 239 2.40 -3.52 -29.03
CA SER A 239 3.52 -3.04 -28.21
C SER A 239 4.57 -2.17 -28.92
N GLY A 240 4.26 -1.64 -30.11
CA GLY A 240 5.18 -0.88 -30.95
C GLY A 240 5.95 -1.78 -31.91
N SER A 241 7.24 -1.50 -32.12
CA SER A 241 8.12 -2.20 -33.06
C SER A 241 8.27 -3.69 -32.72
N CYS A 242 8.45 -4.52 -33.75
CA CYS A 242 8.75 -5.94 -33.58
C CYS A 242 10.04 -6.12 -32.76
N SER A 243 10.12 -7.17 -31.92
CA SER A 243 11.29 -7.42 -31.07
C SER A 243 12.62 -7.58 -31.82
N VAL A 244 12.56 -7.79 -33.14
CA VAL A 244 13.72 -7.85 -34.03
C VAL A 244 13.44 -7.07 -35.31
N THR A 245 14.49 -6.54 -35.94
CA THR A 245 14.42 -5.85 -37.23
C THR A 245 14.52 -6.79 -38.43
N CYS A 246 14.93 -8.05 -38.23
CA CYS A 246 14.93 -9.11 -39.23
C CYS A 246 14.74 -10.48 -38.56
N GLY A 247 14.18 -11.45 -39.29
CA GLY A 247 13.83 -12.77 -38.75
C GLY A 247 12.45 -12.81 -38.09
N LYS A 248 12.25 -13.74 -37.14
CA LYS A 248 10.98 -13.90 -36.41
C LYS A 248 11.04 -13.14 -35.09
N GLY A 249 10.18 -12.13 -34.92
CA GLY A 249 10.01 -11.41 -33.66
C GLY A 249 8.64 -11.59 -33.04
N VAL A 250 8.48 -11.01 -31.86
CA VAL A 250 7.25 -11.06 -31.07
C VAL A 250 6.74 -9.64 -30.84
N GLN A 251 5.42 -9.47 -30.91
CA GLN A 251 4.72 -8.29 -30.43
C GLN A 251 3.61 -8.76 -29.49
N PHE A 252 3.29 -7.96 -28.49
CA PHE A 252 2.20 -8.23 -27.57
C PHE A 252 1.20 -7.09 -27.60
N ARG A 253 -0.03 -7.39 -27.21
CA ARG A 253 -1.10 -6.41 -26.98
C ARG A 253 -1.87 -6.86 -25.76
N ILE A 254 -2.43 -5.90 -25.02
CA ILE A 254 -3.14 -6.15 -23.76
C ILE A 254 -4.60 -5.77 -23.97
N ARG A 255 -5.52 -6.55 -23.40
CA ARG A 255 -6.93 -6.16 -23.22
C ARG A 255 -7.25 -6.19 -21.72
N THR A 256 -8.02 -5.24 -21.24
CA THR A 256 -8.49 -5.18 -19.85
C THR A 256 -9.91 -5.74 -19.77
N CYS A 257 -10.22 -6.46 -18.69
CA CYS A 257 -11.55 -7.02 -18.46
C CYS A 257 -12.33 -6.16 -17.47
N ASP A 258 -12.60 -4.94 -17.93
CA ASP A 258 -13.22 -3.84 -17.19
C ASP A 258 -14.37 -3.16 -17.96
N ASN A 259 -14.85 -3.73 -19.07
CA ASN A 259 -15.86 -3.11 -19.91
C ASN A 259 -17.06 -4.03 -20.25
N PRO A 260 -17.98 -4.27 -19.29
CA PRO A 260 -17.95 -3.82 -17.89
C PRO A 260 -17.05 -4.68 -16.98
N ALA A 261 -16.60 -4.13 -15.86
CA ALA A 261 -15.91 -4.88 -14.81
C ALA A 261 -16.92 -5.74 -14.04
N PRO A 262 -16.54 -6.96 -13.59
CA PRO A 262 -17.46 -7.81 -12.86
C PRO A 262 -17.86 -7.18 -11.52
N THR A 263 -19.16 -7.18 -11.20
CA THR A 263 -19.70 -6.68 -9.94
C THR A 263 -20.37 -7.79 -9.14
N TYR A 264 -20.25 -7.71 -7.81
CA TYR A 264 -20.85 -8.64 -6.84
C TYR A 264 -20.45 -10.11 -7.09
N LYS A 265 -21.35 -10.91 -7.67
CA LYS A 265 -21.11 -12.33 -8.01
C LYS A 265 -20.79 -12.54 -9.49
N GLY A 266 -20.61 -11.45 -10.24
CA GLY A 266 -20.33 -11.47 -11.67
C GLY A 266 -19.04 -12.25 -11.94
N LYS A 267 -19.10 -13.14 -12.91
CA LYS A 267 -17.95 -13.98 -13.28
C LYS A 267 -16.94 -13.11 -14.01
N SER A 268 -15.67 -13.23 -13.60
CA SER A 268 -14.57 -12.76 -14.44
C SER A 268 -14.40 -13.75 -15.59
N LEU A 269 -14.36 -13.26 -16.83
CA LEU A 269 -13.90 -14.07 -17.95
C LEU A 269 -12.43 -14.43 -17.70
N THR A 270 -12.16 -15.71 -17.43
CA THR A 270 -10.83 -16.32 -17.37
C THR A 270 -10.39 -16.75 -18.77
#